data_AF-A0A0F7TF46-F1
#
_entry.id   AF-A0A0F7TF46-F1
#
_cell.length_a   1.000
_cell.length_b   1.000
_cell.length_c   1.000
_cell.angle_alpha   90.00
_cell.angle_beta   90.00
_cell.angle_gamma   90.00
#
_symmetry.space_group_name_H-M   'P 1'
#
loop_
_entity.id
_entity.type
_entity.pdbx_description
1 polymer ?
#
loop_
_entity_poly.entity_id
_entity_poly.type
_entity_poly.pdbx_seq_one_letter_code
_entity_poly.pdbx_strand_id
1 'polypeptide(L)'
;MAHLARGITLRTARLCSRPLSTGRLSTQPQVLLRAANRAAPLTYRLQTPVHKPARLASRCFHSTLPAMASNISELKETLTPDLLDEIREFWFEHMEDEDALILPGQSDMQRWFTRDETFDKICVAQFQPALDTIIESGASAGDILDAIDTSSPLDWLSIILLLDQVPRNCHRGDESKLVFERFDPLAEEIALRAIDAGIPTRSSEVRYRLARRLWFHMPLMHSEDLAMHEQAVKQHEETAKDMGQFLLKDVSTLSEDEKKCYGILSNKQDALSALLSNLLDFEKRHKVIIEQFGRYPHRNEALGRVPTAEEIEYLKNGGDTFG
;
A
#
# COMPACT_ATOMS: atom_id res chain seq x y z
N MET A 1 -41.79 56.32 -41.45
CA MET A 1 -41.41 56.39 -40.02
C MET A 1 -40.01 55.79 -39.89
N ALA A 2 -38.93 56.36 -40.40
CA ALA A 2 -38.24 57.62 -40.04
C ALA A 2 -37.62 57.63 -38.63
N HIS A 3 -36.27 57.52 -38.60
CA HIS A 3 -35.28 58.05 -37.64
C HIS A 3 -35.23 57.50 -36.19
N LEU A 4 -34.08 57.32 -35.51
CA LEU A 4 -32.75 57.94 -35.61
C LEU A 4 -31.63 57.03 -35.06
N ALA A 5 -30.46 57.15 -35.68
CA ALA A 5 -29.18 56.54 -35.32
C ALA A 5 -28.37 57.40 -34.34
N ARG A 6 -27.42 56.77 -33.62
CA ARG A 6 -26.11 57.36 -33.27
C ARG A 6 -25.05 56.25 -33.18
N GLY A 7 -24.03 56.32 -34.03
CA GLY A 7 -22.82 55.51 -33.94
C GLY A 7 -21.71 56.22 -33.14
N ILE A 8 -20.57 55.54 -33.00
CA ILE A 8 -19.21 56.09 -33.07
C ILE A 8 -18.23 54.92 -33.26
N THR A 9 -17.26 55.17 -34.13
CA THR A 9 -16.24 54.27 -34.66
C THR A 9 -14.87 54.58 -34.04
N LEU A 10 -14.09 53.52 -33.81
CA LEU A 10 -12.62 53.38 -33.87
C LEU A 10 -11.68 54.50 -33.38
N ARG A 11 -10.73 54.11 -32.51
CA ARG A 11 -9.33 54.53 -32.64
C ARG A 11 -8.35 53.38 -32.40
N THR A 12 -7.51 53.20 -33.41
CA THR A 12 -6.32 52.34 -33.53
C THR A 12 -5.16 52.84 -32.66
N ALA A 13 -4.35 51.92 -32.14
CA ALA A 13 -2.92 52.15 -31.92
C ALA A 13 -2.14 50.83 -32.14
N ARG A 14 -1.25 50.85 -33.14
CA ARG A 14 -0.25 49.81 -33.42
C ARG A 14 1.06 50.15 -32.71
N LEU A 15 1.63 49.12 -32.10
CA LEU A 15 3.04 48.70 -32.09
C LEU A 15 4.13 49.73 -31.72
N CYS A 16 4.82 49.44 -30.62
CA CYS A 16 6.27 49.57 -30.58
C CYS A 16 6.86 48.36 -29.83
N SER A 17 8.02 47.92 -30.28
CA SER A 17 8.55 46.56 -30.17
C SER A 17 9.96 46.54 -29.59
N ARG A 18 10.27 45.41 -28.92
CA ARG A 18 11.60 44.84 -28.53
C ARG A 18 12.23 45.31 -27.21
N PRO A 19 13.18 44.55 -26.63
CA PRO A 19 13.15 43.10 -26.38
C PRO A 19 13.53 42.80 -24.91
N LEU A 20 12.98 41.74 -24.29
CA LEU A 20 13.50 41.26 -23.01
C LEU A 20 14.40 40.04 -23.20
N SER A 21 15.54 40.17 -22.52
CA SER A 21 16.74 39.37 -22.57
C SER A 21 16.54 37.95 -22.02
N THR A 22 17.38 37.08 -22.54
CA THR A 22 17.51 35.64 -22.31
C THR A 22 17.69 35.27 -20.83
N GLY A 23 16.74 34.52 -20.29
CA GLY A 23 16.90 33.65 -19.12
C GLY A 23 16.54 32.22 -19.53
N ARG A 24 17.52 31.32 -19.55
CA ARG A 24 17.35 29.92 -19.94
C ARG A 24 16.29 29.23 -19.07
N LEU A 25 15.20 28.82 -19.70
CA LEU A 25 14.38 27.70 -19.23
C LEU A 25 15.21 26.43 -19.45
N SER A 26 15.67 25.83 -18.35
CA SER A 26 16.31 24.52 -18.37
C SER A 26 15.25 23.46 -18.65
N THR A 27 15.29 22.91 -19.85
CA THR A 27 14.58 21.72 -20.27
C THR A 27 15.14 20.49 -19.55
N GLN A 28 14.32 19.80 -18.75
CA GLN A 28 14.50 18.37 -18.50
C GLN A 28 13.14 17.67 -18.39
N PRO A 29 12.81 16.82 -19.36
CA PRO A 29 12.08 15.59 -19.07
C PRO A 29 12.88 14.44 -19.67
N GLN A 30 13.64 13.67 -18.86
CA GLN A 30 14.12 12.29 -19.15
C GLN A 30 15.13 11.85 -18.07
N VAL A 31 14.68 11.38 -16.90
CA VAL A 31 15.46 10.45 -16.06
C VAL A 31 14.50 9.51 -15.35
N LEU A 32 13.98 8.53 -16.09
CA LEU A 32 13.31 7.35 -15.50
C LEU A 32 13.41 6.16 -16.46
N LEU A 33 14.54 6.01 -17.17
CA LEU A 33 14.93 4.78 -17.87
C LEU A 33 16.35 4.91 -18.45
N ARG A 34 17.41 4.77 -17.65
CA ARG A 34 18.77 4.41 -18.12
C ARG A 34 19.76 4.25 -16.96
N ALA A 35 19.69 3.10 -16.30
CA ALA A 35 20.83 2.54 -15.59
C ALA A 35 20.73 1.00 -15.50
N ALA A 36 20.24 0.37 -16.58
CA ALA A 36 20.30 -1.09 -16.74
C ALA A 36 21.32 -1.39 -17.84
N ASN A 37 22.58 -1.56 -17.43
CA ASN A 37 23.61 -2.41 -18.05
C ASN A 37 25.00 -1.91 -17.66
N ARG A 38 25.51 -2.41 -16.53
CA ARG A 38 26.90 -2.87 -16.31
C ARG A 38 27.10 -3.20 -14.84
N ALA A 39 26.96 -4.47 -14.50
CA ALA A 39 27.65 -5.04 -13.35
C ALA A 39 28.07 -6.48 -13.72
N ALA A 40 29.37 -6.70 -13.78
CA ALA A 40 30.00 -8.00 -13.96
C ALA A 40 29.94 -8.80 -12.64
N PRO A 41 30.05 -10.14 -12.67
CA PRO A 41 29.82 -10.96 -11.48
C PRO A 41 31.00 -10.86 -10.52
N LEU A 42 30.75 -10.44 -9.28
CA LEU A 42 31.69 -10.62 -8.17
C LEU A 42 31.37 -11.94 -7.48
N THR A 43 32.21 -12.96 -7.74
CA THR A 43 32.23 -14.19 -6.95
C THR A 43 32.88 -13.89 -5.59
N TYR A 44 32.11 -13.85 -4.51
CA TYR A 44 32.66 -13.89 -3.15
C TYR A 44 32.48 -15.26 -2.53
N ARG A 45 33.61 -15.77 -2.02
CA ARG A 45 33.80 -17.09 -1.42
C ARG A 45 33.30 -17.04 0.02
N LEU A 46 32.22 -17.76 0.33
CA LEU A 46 31.71 -17.92 1.69
C LEU A 46 32.73 -18.68 2.55
N GLN A 47 33.26 -18.03 3.58
CA GLN A 47 33.82 -18.70 4.76
C GLN A 47 32.85 -18.46 5.91
N THR A 48 32.18 -19.53 6.34
CA THR A 48 31.29 -19.51 7.51
C THR A 48 32.09 -19.81 8.78
N PRO A 49 31.98 -18.98 9.84
CA PRO A 49 32.23 -19.42 11.20
C PRO A 49 30.92 -19.87 11.83
N VAL A 50 30.89 -21.12 12.28
CA VAL A 50 29.78 -21.70 13.06
C VAL A 50 29.77 -21.07 14.46
N HIS A 51 28.80 -20.20 14.73
CA HIS A 51 28.44 -19.81 16.10
C HIS A 51 27.10 -20.41 16.50
N LYS A 52 27.11 -21.24 17.54
CA LYS A 52 25.91 -21.78 18.19
C LYS A 52 25.14 -20.66 18.89
N PRO A 53 23.80 -20.61 18.80
CA PRO A 53 23.02 -19.62 19.52
C PRO A 53 22.98 -19.95 21.02
N ALA A 54 23.35 -18.96 21.84
CA ALA A 54 23.13 -18.99 23.28
C ALA A 54 21.64 -18.73 23.55
N ARG A 55 20.98 -19.66 24.24
CA ARG A 55 19.61 -19.49 24.72
C ARG A 55 19.59 -18.43 25.82
N LEU A 56 19.10 -17.24 25.51
CA LEU A 56 18.66 -16.27 26.51
C LEU A 56 17.24 -16.65 26.93
N ALA A 57 17.09 -17.08 28.18
CA ALA A 57 15.79 -17.32 28.79
C ALA A 57 15.05 -15.99 28.93
N SER A 58 13.93 -15.85 28.21
CA SER A 58 12.98 -14.74 28.40
C SER A 58 12.48 -14.76 29.84
N ARG A 59 12.93 -13.79 30.65
CA ARG A 59 12.29 -13.48 31.93
C ARG A 59 11.01 -12.72 31.62
N CYS A 60 9.86 -13.39 31.75
CA CYS A 60 8.56 -12.73 31.79
C CYS A 60 8.52 -11.74 32.97
N PHE A 61 8.64 -10.46 32.67
CA PHE A 61 8.19 -9.42 33.59
C PHE A 61 6.66 -9.37 33.52
N HIS A 62 6.00 -9.97 34.50
CA HIS A 62 4.57 -9.73 34.73
C HIS A 62 4.43 -8.31 35.30
N SER A 63 4.22 -7.34 34.43
CA SER A 63 3.65 -6.06 34.79
C SER A 63 2.14 -6.26 34.95
N THR A 64 1.67 -6.38 36.18
CA THR A 64 0.24 -6.32 36.52
C THR A 64 -0.24 -4.87 36.40
N LEU A 65 -0.51 -4.43 35.18
CA LEU A 65 -1.51 -3.41 34.93
C LEU A 65 -2.87 -4.13 34.79
N PRO A 66 -3.96 -3.63 35.38
CA PRO A 66 -5.27 -4.21 35.14
C PRO A 66 -5.56 -4.16 33.64
N ALA A 67 -5.92 -5.30 33.05
CA ALA A 67 -6.45 -5.32 31.69
C ALA A 67 -7.66 -4.38 31.66
N MET A 68 -7.52 -3.25 30.97
CA MET A 68 -8.69 -2.49 30.56
C MET A 68 -9.53 -3.47 29.75
N ALA A 69 -10.74 -3.77 30.20
CA ALA A 69 -11.62 -4.61 29.41
C ALA A 69 -11.79 -3.89 28.06
N SER A 70 -11.27 -4.49 26.98
CA SER A 70 -11.47 -3.99 25.63
C SER A 70 -12.95 -3.71 25.45
N ASN A 71 -13.28 -2.44 25.20
CA ASN A 71 -14.67 -2.01 25.11
C ASN A 71 -15.19 -2.35 23.72
N ILE A 72 -15.42 -3.65 23.47
CA ILE A 72 -15.92 -4.15 22.20
C ILE A 72 -17.22 -3.46 21.74
N SER A 73 -18.00 -2.89 22.67
CA SER A 73 -19.18 -2.08 22.34
C SER A 73 -18.81 -0.81 21.60
N GLU A 74 -17.81 -0.09 22.10
CA GLU A 74 -17.30 1.15 21.51
C GLU A 74 -16.61 0.90 20.17
N LEU A 75 -15.90 -0.23 20.04
CA LEU A 75 -15.39 -0.68 18.75
C LEU A 75 -16.51 -0.96 17.75
N LYS A 76 -17.61 -1.59 18.16
CA LYS A 76 -18.77 -1.86 17.28
C LYS A 76 -19.53 -0.60 16.88
N GLU A 77 -19.63 0.37 17.79
CA GLU A 77 -20.23 1.68 17.51
C GLU A 77 -19.38 2.51 16.54
N THR A 78 -18.07 2.25 16.51
CA THR A 78 -17.11 2.96 15.65
C THR A 78 -16.89 2.27 14.31
N LEU A 79 -16.62 0.97 14.32
CA LEU A 79 -16.34 0.13 13.15
C LEU A 79 -17.64 -0.36 12.51
N THR A 80 -18.51 0.58 12.16
CA THR A 80 -19.81 0.29 11.55
C THR A 80 -19.64 -0.21 10.12
N PRO A 81 -20.63 -0.96 9.58
CA PRO A 81 -20.65 -1.31 8.17
C PRO A 81 -20.50 -0.09 7.24
N ASP A 82 -21.16 1.02 7.58
CA ASP A 82 -21.08 2.28 6.83
C ASP A 82 -19.65 2.82 6.79
N LEU A 83 -18.91 2.83 7.91
CA LEU A 83 -17.50 3.25 7.92
C LEU A 83 -16.64 2.34 7.03
N LEU A 84 -16.88 1.02 7.08
CA LEU A 84 -16.12 0.06 6.27
C LEU A 84 -16.42 0.22 4.77
N ASP A 85 -17.66 0.56 4.40
CA ASP A 85 -18.04 0.93 3.04
C ASP A 85 -17.36 2.23 2.61
N GLU A 86 -17.45 3.30 3.42
CA GLU A 86 -16.87 4.62 3.15
C GLU A 86 -15.37 4.53 2.88
N ILE A 87 -14.62 3.74 3.66
CA ILE A 87 -13.19 3.52 3.45
C ILE A 87 -12.92 2.90 2.07
N ARG A 88 -13.72 1.90 1.66
CA ARG A 88 -13.54 1.26 0.34
C ARG A 88 -13.92 2.21 -0.78
N GLU A 89 -15.06 2.89 -0.65
CA GLU A 89 -15.51 3.86 -1.65
C GLU A 89 -14.47 4.94 -1.87
N PHE A 90 -13.96 5.53 -0.79
CA PHE A 90 -12.87 6.51 -0.85
C PHE A 90 -11.59 5.92 -1.46
N TRP A 91 -11.13 4.76 -0.98
CA TRP A 91 -9.86 4.20 -1.42
C TRP A 91 -9.84 3.83 -2.92
N PHE A 92 -10.99 3.43 -3.45
CA PHE A 92 -11.17 3.03 -4.84
C PHE A 92 -11.88 4.10 -5.70
N GLU A 93 -12.12 5.32 -5.20
CA GLU A 93 -12.96 6.33 -5.86
C GLU A 93 -12.45 6.74 -7.26
N HIS A 94 -11.15 6.65 -7.47
CA HIS A 94 -10.48 7.03 -8.72
C HIS A 94 -10.58 5.94 -9.79
N MET A 95 -11.09 4.75 -9.46
CA MET A 95 -11.28 3.66 -10.41
C MET A 95 -12.61 3.84 -11.15
N GLU A 96 -12.52 4.21 -12.42
CA GLU A 96 -13.68 4.60 -13.23
C GLU A 96 -14.66 3.44 -13.48
N ASP A 97 -14.18 2.18 -13.46
CA ASP A 97 -14.99 1.00 -13.74
C ASP A 97 -14.50 -0.27 -13.04
N GLU A 98 -15.29 -1.34 -13.17
CA GLU A 98 -14.95 -2.66 -12.62
C GLU A 98 -13.77 -3.33 -13.33
N ASP A 99 -13.39 -2.93 -14.54
CA ASP A 99 -12.24 -3.51 -15.24
C ASP A 99 -10.93 -3.06 -14.57
N ALA A 100 -10.88 -1.80 -14.10
CA ALA A 100 -9.78 -1.29 -13.29
C ALA A 100 -9.64 -2.03 -11.95
N LEU A 101 -10.75 -2.47 -11.35
CA LEU A 101 -10.72 -3.32 -10.16
C LEU A 101 -10.16 -4.73 -10.47
N ILE A 102 -10.47 -5.27 -11.65
CA ILE A 102 -9.96 -6.57 -12.12
C ILE A 102 -8.45 -6.52 -12.39
N LEU A 103 -8.02 -5.56 -13.20
CA LEU A 103 -6.64 -5.38 -13.61
C LEU A 103 -6.29 -3.88 -13.64
N PRO A 104 -5.76 -3.33 -12.54
CA PRO A 104 -5.46 -1.91 -12.45
C PRO A 104 -4.35 -1.51 -13.41
N GLY A 105 -4.51 -0.35 -14.04
CA GLY A 105 -3.49 0.28 -14.87
C GLY A 105 -2.43 1.00 -14.05
N GLN A 106 -1.41 1.50 -14.73
CA GLN A 106 -0.31 2.23 -14.07
C GLN A 106 -0.80 3.52 -13.39
N SER A 107 -1.74 4.25 -14.00
CA SER A 107 -2.31 5.48 -13.43
C SER A 107 -3.06 5.21 -12.13
N ASP A 108 -3.78 4.09 -12.07
CA ASP A 108 -4.58 3.71 -10.90
C ASP A 108 -3.65 3.38 -9.75
N MET A 109 -2.65 2.52 -10.01
CA MET A 109 -1.61 2.18 -9.03
C MET A 109 -0.89 3.44 -8.50
N GLN A 110 -0.57 4.39 -9.38
CA GLN A 110 0.11 5.63 -8.98
C GLN A 110 -0.67 6.46 -7.97
N ARG A 111 -2.01 6.39 -7.94
CA ARG A 111 -2.80 7.16 -6.97
C ARG A 111 -2.59 6.71 -5.54
N TRP A 112 -2.40 5.43 -5.29
CA TRP A 112 -2.15 4.93 -3.94
C TRP A 112 -0.73 5.19 -3.45
N PHE A 113 0.26 5.17 -4.36
CA PHE A 113 1.68 5.25 -3.97
C PHE A 113 2.30 6.63 -4.15
N THR A 114 1.51 7.64 -4.56
CA THR A 114 1.97 9.03 -4.67
C THR A 114 1.41 9.84 -3.53
N ARG A 115 2.28 10.57 -2.82
CA ARG A 115 1.85 11.50 -1.79
C ARG A 115 0.94 12.59 -2.36
N ASP A 116 -0.20 12.79 -1.71
CA ASP A 116 -1.17 13.84 -2.04
C ASP A 116 -1.72 14.46 -0.73
N GLU A 117 -1.45 15.74 -0.51
CA GLU A 117 -1.88 16.44 0.71
C GLU A 117 -3.40 16.60 0.83
N THR A 118 -4.13 16.56 -0.29
CA THR A 118 -5.59 16.60 -0.27
C THR A 118 -6.14 15.26 0.21
N PHE A 119 -5.59 14.17 -0.32
CA PHE A 119 -5.92 12.81 0.11
C PHE A 119 -5.61 12.61 1.60
N ASP A 120 -4.46 13.12 2.07
CA ASP A 120 -4.07 13.06 3.48
C ASP A 120 -5.08 13.79 4.38
N LYS A 121 -5.52 15.00 3.99
CA LYS A 121 -6.51 15.75 4.76
C LYS A 121 -7.85 15.03 4.86
N ILE A 122 -8.24 14.31 3.81
CA ILE A 122 -9.46 13.49 3.82
C ILE A 122 -9.29 12.31 4.77
N CYS A 123 -8.14 11.61 4.72
CA CYS A 123 -7.85 10.51 5.64
C CYS A 123 -7.94 10.96 7.11
N VAL A 124 -7.32 12.09 7.43
CA VAL A 124 -7.37 12.69 8.77
C VAL A 124 -8.81 13.04 9.16
N ALA A 125 -9.56 13.72 8.28
CA ALA A 125 -10.90 14.19 8.62
C ALA A 125 -11.91 13.05 8.77
N GLN A 126 -11.82 12.01 7.94
CA GLN A 126 -12.83 10.94 7.88
C GLN A 126 -12.49 9.75 8.76
N PHE A 127 -11.22 9.33 8.81
CA PHE A 127 -10.87 8.01 9.34
C PHE A 127 -10.01 8.06 10.61
N GLN A 128 -9.32 9.17 10.89
CA GLN A 128 -8.56 9.29 12.14
C GLN A 128 -9.39 9.09 13.41
N PRO A 129 -10.67 9.53 13.52
CA PRO A 129 -11.48 9.26 14.71
C PRO A 129 -11.62 7.76 15.03
N ALA A 130 -11.71 6.91 14.01
CA ALA A 130 -11.75 5.46 14.20
C ALA A 130 -10.39 4.90 14.65
N LEU A 131 -9.30 5.42 14.09
CA LEU A 131 -7.94 5.08 14.51
C LEU A 131 -7.67 5.45 15.97
N ASP A 132 -8.09 6.65 16.39
CA ASP A 132 -7.96 7.12 17.76
C ASP A 132 -8.73 6.21 18.72
N THR A 133 -9.96 5.81 18.37
CA THR A 133 -10.76 4.87 19.16
C THR A 133 -10.08 3.51 19.31
N ILE A 134 -9.48 2.97 18.25
CA ILE A 134 -8.72 1.71 18.30
C ILE A 134 -7.51 1.82 19.23
N ILE A 135 -6.79 2.94 19.20
CA ILE A 135 -5.65 3.19 20.08
C ILE A 135 -6.10 3.31 21.54
N GLU A 136 -7.11 4.15 21.81
CA GLU A 136 -7.58 4.48 23.15
C GLU A 136 -8.20 3.26 23.86
N SER A 137 -8.90 2.41 23.11
CA SER A 137 -9.47 1.16 23.63
C SER A 137 -8.40 0.10 23.93
N GLY A 138 -7.18 0.23 23.38
CA GLY A 138 -6.12 -0.77 23.51
C GLY A 138 -6.46 -2.10 22.84
N ALA A 139 -7.34 -2.07 21.83
CA ALA A 139 -7.86 -3.25 21.14
C ALA A 139 -6.75 -4.11 20.54
N SER A 140 -6.89 -5.43 20.67
CA SER A 140 -6.11 -6.40 19.90
C SER A 140 -6.72 -6.59 18.50
N ALA A 141 -5.96 -7.22 17.59
CA ALA A 141 -6.50 -7.65 16.30
C ALA A 141 -7.74 -8.57 16.44
N GLY A 142 -7.80 -9.36 17.51
CA GLY A 142 -8.98 -10.18 17.81
C GLY A 142 -10.21 -9.35 18.15
N ASP A 143 -10.06 -8.35 19.02
CA ASP A 143 -11.17 -7.48 19.42
C ASP A 143 -11.73 -6.69 18.24
N ILE A 144 -10.85 -6.22 17.34
CA ILE A 144 -11.22 -5.53 16.10
C ILE A 144 -12.01 -6.47 15.19
N LEU A 145 -11.57 -7.70 15.01
CA LEU A 145 -12.27 -8.68 14.17
C LEU A 145 -13.62 -9.10 14.77
N ASP A 146 -13.74 -9.15 16.10
CA ASP A 146 -15.01 -9.44 16.78
C ASP A 146 -16.00 -8.26 16.70
N ALA A 147 -15.54 -7.08 16.29
CA ALA A 147 -16.34 -5.88 16.10
C ALA A 147 -16.93 -5.72 14.68
N ILE A 148 -16.46 -6.48 13.68
CA ILE A 148 -16.89 -6.37 12.27
C ILE A 148 -17.51 -7.66 11.73
N ASP A 149 -18.14 -7.62 10.55
CA ASP A 149 -18.64 -8.82 9.88
C ASP A 149 -17.54 -9.55 9.10
N THR A 150 -16.93 -10.55 9.75
CA THR A 150 -15.88 -11.38 9.15
C THR A 150 -16.38 -12.37 8.07
N SER A 151 -17.69 -12.45 7.81
CA SER A 151 -18.25 -13.21 6.69
C SER A 151 -18.06 -12.49 5.34
N SER A 152 -17.98 -11.15 5.36
CA SER A 152 -17.72 -10.32 4.17
C SER A 152 -16.21 -10.24 3.89
N PRO A 153 -15.70 -10.72 2.73
CA PRO A 153 -14.28 -10.53 2.38
C PRO A 153 -13.91 -9.05 2.17
N LEU A 154 -14.89 -8.19 1.86
CA LEU A 154 -14.67 -6.75 1.71
C LEU A 154 -14.46 -6.06 3.06
N ASP A 155 -15.08 -6.56 4.14
CA ASP A 155 -14.92 -5.94 5.48
C ASP A 155 -13.53 -6.21 6.03
N TRP A 156 -12.97 -7.39 5.74
CA TRP A 156 -11.54 -7.66 5.95
C TRP A 156 -10.64 -6.69 5.17
N LEU A 157 -10.97 -6.41 3.90
CA LEU A 157 -10.22 -5.45 3.10
C LEU A 157 -10.30 -4.05 3.72
N SER A 158 -11.48 -3.59 4.13
CA SER A 158 -11.65 -2.26 4.75
C SER A 158 -10.83 -2.12 6.01
N ILE A 159 -10.85 -3.11 6.89
CA ILE A 159 -10.10 -3.00 8.15
C ILE A 159 -8.58 -3.05 7.92
N ILE A 160 -8.12 -3.82 6.92
CA ILE A 160 -6.72 -3.80 6.50
C ILE A 160 -6.34 -2.43 5.94
N LEU A 161 -7.17 -1.82 5.08
CA LEU A 161 -6.91 -0.47 4.56
C LEU A 161 -6.89 0.57 5.69
N LEU A 162 -7.84 0.48 6.63
CA LEU A 162 -7.91 1.36 7.79
C LEU A 162 -6.65 1.28 8.65
N LEU A 163 -6.10 0.08 8.85
CA LEU A 163 -4.97 -0.11 9.76
C LEU A 163 -3.61 -0.03 9.07
N ASP A 164 -3.52 -0.34 7.78
CA ASP A 164 -2.25 -0.35 7.07
C ASP A 164 -2.04 0.94 6.26
N GLN A 165 -3.05 1.36 5.50
CA GLN A 165 -2.86 2.43 4.52
C GLN A 165 -3.20 3.80 5.09
N VAL A 166 -4.40 3.96 5.66
CA VAL A 166 -4.87 5.24 6.21
C VAL A 166 -3.88 5.86 7.22
N PRO A 167 -3.23 5.11 8.14
CA PRO A 167 -2.32 5.72 9.11
C PRO A 167 -1.08 6.33 8.48
N ARG A 168 -0.63 5.82 7.32
CA ARG A 168 0.50 6.40 6.55
C ARG A 168 0.15 7.75 5.92
N ASN A 169 -1.14 8.00 5.70
CA ASN A 169 -1.66 9.29 5.25
C ASN A 169 -1.98 10.25 6.42
N CYS A 170 -2.43 9.72 7.56
CA CYS A 170 -2.73 10.53 8.76
C CYS A 170 -1.46 10.96 9.53
N HIS A 171 -0.45 10.10 9.60
CA HIS A 171 0.72 10.26 10.48
C HIS A 171 2.03 10.28 9.69
N ARG A 172 2.36 11.43 9.09
CA ARG A 172 3.60 11.64 8.35
C ARG A 172 4.72 12.20 9.23
N GLY A 173 5.98 11.92 8.87
CA GLY A 173 7.15 12.49 9.51
C GLY A 173 7.32 11.96 10.93
N ASP A 174 7.45 12.86 11.92
CA ASP A 174 7.72 12.49 13.31
C ASP A 174 6.61 11.62 13.92
N GLU A 175 5.37 11.76 13.44
CA GLU A 175 4.21 10.97 13.89
C GLU A 175 4.19 9.54 13.31
N SER A 176 5.02 9.23 12.30
CA SER A 176 5.04 7.91 11.66
C SER A 176 5.48 6.79 12.62
N LYS A 177 6.09 7.13 13.76
CA LYS A 177 6.36 6.19 14.85
C LYS A 177 5.11 5.40 15.27
N LEU A 178 3.96 6.08 15.36
CA LEU A 178 2.69 5.48 15.74
C LEU A 178 2.24 4.42 14.73
N VAL A 179 2.46 4.67 13.45
CA VAL A 179 2.20 3.71 12.36
C VAL A 179 2.99 2.42 12.59
N PHE A 180 4.30 2.55 12.76
CA PHE A 180 5.19 1.40 12.85
C PHE A 180 5.01 0.59 14.16
N GLU A 181 4.75 1.25 15.29
CA GLU A 181 4.70 0.58 16.60
C GLU A 181 3.31 0.06 16.95
N ARG A 182 2.24 0.64 16.39
CA ARG A 182 0.85 0.30 16.77
C ARG A 182 0.04 -0.27 15.62
N PHE A 183 0.04 0.39 14.48
CA PHE A 183 -0.84 0.03 13.38
C PHE A 183 -0.29 -1.12 12.53
N ASP A 184 1.00 -1.09 12.18
CA ASP A 184 1.65 -2.16 11.42
C ASP A 184 1.45 -3.55 12.07
N PRO A 185 1.68 -3.75 13.39
CA PRO A 185 1.44 -5.06 14.02
C PRO A 185 -0.03 -5.52 14.00
N LEU A 186 -0.98 -4.58 14.14
CA LEU A 186 -2.42 -4.91 14.07
C LEU A 186 -2.82 -5.33 12.65
N ALA A 187 -2.37 -4.58 11.65
CA ALA A 187 -2.62 -4.87 10.25
C ALA A 187 -1.98 -6.19 9.81
N GLU A 188 -0.73 -6.45 10.24
CA GLU A 188 -0.01 -7.71 9.97
C GLU A 188 -0.79 -8.91 10.53
N GLU A 189 -1.19 -8.86 11.81
CA GLU A 189 -1.92 -9.96 12.43
C GLU A 189 -3.28 -10.21 11.74
N ILE A 190 -4.02 -9.15 11.41
CA ILE A 190 -5.29 -9.27 10.68
C ILE A 190 -5.07 -9.84 9.27
N ALA A 191 -4.03 -9.39 8.55
CA ALA A 191 -3.70 -9.91 7.23
C ALA A 191 -3.34 -11.40 7.26
N LEU A 192 -2.54 -11.84 8.24
CA LEU A 192 -2.24 -13.26 8.44
C LEU A 192 -3.50 -14.08 8.70
N ARG A 193 -4.37 -13.61 9.60
CA ARG A 193 -5.67 -14.27 9.87
C ARG A 193 -6.55 -14.32 8.62
N ALA A 194 -6.55 -13.27 7.81
CA ALA A 194 -7.29 -13.23 6.54
C ALA A 194 -6.74 -14.26 5.54
N ILE A 195 -5.42 -14.36 5.41
CA ILE A 195 -4.74 -15.33 4.54
C ILE A 195 -5.06 -16.75 5.01
N ASP A 196 -4.92 -17.05 6.31
CA ASP A 196 -5.21 -18.36 6.90
C ASP A 196 -6.68 -18.76 6.73
N ALA A 197 -7.60 -17.81 6.83
CA ALA A 197 -9.03 -18.02 6.58
C ALA A 197 -9.39 -18.08 5.07
N GLY A 198 -8.41 -17.94 4.17
CA GLY A 198 -8.61 -17.97 2.73
C GLY A 198 -9.39 -16.78 2.17
N ILE A 199 -9.49 -15.67 2.91
CA ILE A 199 -10.26 -14.48 2.51
C ILE A 199 -9.84 -13.97 1.11
N PRO A 200 -8.53 -13.83 0.77
CA PRO A 200 -8.12 -13.31 -0.52
C PRO A 200 -8.43 -14.24 -1.71
N THR A 201 -8.85 -15.48 -1.45
CA THR A 201 -9.02 -16.52 -2.48
C THR A 201 -10.39 -17.20 -2.50
N ARG A 202 -11.26 -16.95 -1.51
CA ARG A 202 -12.54 -17.67 -1.39
C ARG A 202 -13.68 -17.14 -2.27
N SER A 203 -13.63 -15.86 -2.67
CA SER A 203 -14.68 -15.19 -3.45
C SER A 203 -14.10 -14.43 -4.64
N SER A 204 -14.82 -14.40 -5.76
CA SER A 204 -14.45 -13.64 -6.95
C SER A 204 -14.49 -12.12 -6.75
N GLU A 205 -15.19 -11.63 -5.73
CA GLU A 205 -15.18 -10.21 -5.32
C GLU A 205 -13.80 -9.69 -4.93
N VAL A 206 -12.89 -10.59 -4.53
CA VAL A 206 -11.50 -10.25 -4.17
C VAL A 206 -10.52 -11.04 -5.04
N ARG A 207 -10.69 -12.36 -5.16
CA ARG A 207 -9.68 -13.27 -5.75
C ARG A 207 -9.19 -12.86 -7.13
N TYR A 208 -10.10 -12.42 -8.00
CA TYR A 208 -9.79 -12.04 -9.39
C TYR A 208 -9.84 -10.53 -9.62
N ARG A 209 -9.98 -9.74 -8.55
CA ARG A 209 -9.89 -8.28 -8.58
C ARG A 209 -8.57 -7.86 -7.97
N LEU A 210 -7.52 -7.77 -8.81
CA LEU A 210 -6.15 -7.56 -8.35
C LEU A 210 -5.99 -6.25 -7.56
N ALA A 211 -6.76 -5.22 -7.91
CA ALA A 211 -6.84 -3.97 -7.16
C ALA A 211 -7.27 -4.16 -5.69
N ARG A 212 -8.08 -5.17 -5.39
CA ARG A 212 -8.55 -5.50 -4.04
C ARG A 212 -7.63 -6.51 -3.36
N ARG A 213 -7.20 -7.53 -4.08
CA ARG A 213 -6.42 -8.65 -3.53
C ARG A 213 -5.06 -8.22 -2.99
N LEU A 214 -4.39 -7.26 -3.64
CA LEU A 214 -3.02 -6.89 -3.27
C LEU A 214 -2.89 -6.39 -1.83
N TRP A 215 -3.91 -5.73 -1.29
CA TRP A 215 -3.88 -5.14 0.05
C TRP A 215 -3.80 -6.17 1.18
N PHE A 216 -4.24 -7.41 0.94
CA PHE A 216 -4.11 -8.48 1.93
C PHE A 216 -2.66 -8.92 2.16
N HIS A 217 -1.73 -8.51 1.31
CA HIS A 217 -0.31 -8.88 1.39
C HIS A 217 0.58 -7.71 1.82
N MET A 218 0.13 -6.48 1.60
CA MET A 218 0.88 -5.25 1.93
C MET A 218 1.33 -5.16 3.41
N PRO A 219 0.49 -5.52 4.41
CA PRO A 219 0.94 -5.48 5.81
C PRO A 219 2.16 -6.35 6.11
N LEU A 220 2.28 -7.51 5.44
CA LEU A 220 3.44 -8.40 5.60
C LEU A 220 4.74 -7.73 5.10
N MET A 221 4.64 -6.99 3.99
CA MET A 221 5.75 -6.23 3.39
C MET A 221 6.17 -5.06 4.30
N HIS A 222 5.28 -4.55 5.14
CA HIS A 222 5.60 -3.47 6.08
C HIS A 222 6.26 -3.94 7.37
N SER A 223 6.30 -5.25 7.62
CA SER A 223 6.96 -5.84 8.77
C SER A 223 8.48 -5.64 8.77
N GLU A 224 9.09 -5.56 9.95
CA GLU A 224 10.54 -5.71 10.12
C GLU A 224 10.92 -7.14 10.53
N ASP A 225 10.17 -8.14 10.06
CA ASP A 225 10.43 -9.58 10.23
C ASP A 225 10.67 -10.26 8.87
N LEU A 226 11.81 -10.93 8.73
CA LEU A 226 12.17 -11.67 7.52
C LEU A 226 11.14 -12.77 7.18
N ALA A 227 10.54 -13.41 8.17
CA ALA A 227 9.55 -14.45 7.95
C ALA A 227 8.28 -13.89 7.26
N MET A 228 7.92 -12.64 7.54
CA MET A 228 6.78 -11.97 6.91
C MET A 228 7.07 -11.67 5.44
N HIS A 229 8.29 -11.26 5.12
CA HIS A 229 8.73 -11.10 3.72
C HIS A 229 8.76 -12.43 2.95
N GLU A 230 9.21 -13.52 3.58
CA GLU A 230 9.14 -14.85 2.97
C GLU A 230 7.70 -15.27 2.67
N GLN A 231 6.79 -14.98 3.60
CA GLN A 231 5.36 -15.22 3.40
C GLN A 231 4.76 -14.32 2.32
N ALA A 232 5.12 -13.03 2.26
CA ALA A 232 4.67 -12.10 1.23
C ALA A 232 5.12 -12.53 -0.18
N VAL A 233 6.40 -12.91 -0.34
CA VAL A 233 6.92 -13.49 -1.59
C VAL A 233 6.09 -14.69 -2.01
N LYS A 234 5.83 -15.62 -1.08
CA LYS A 234 5.02 -16.81 -1.35
C LYS A 234 3.60 -16.44 -1.79
N GLN A 235 2.96 -15.47 -1.14
CA GLN A 235 1.62 -15.02 -1.52
C GLN A 235 1.56 -14.40 -2.93
N HIS A 236 2.59 -13.64 -3.32
CA HIS A 236 2.69 -13.11 -4.69
C HIS A 236 2.88 -14.22 -5.74
N GLU A 237 3.73 -15.23 -5.45
CA GLU A 237 3.91 -16.40 -6.32
C GLU A 237 2.63 -17.24 -6.43
N GLU A 238 1.94 -17.47 -5.31
CA GLU A 238 0.66 -18.17 -5.27
C GLU A 238 -0.43 -17.42 -6.04
N THR A 239 -0.46 -16.09 -5.94
CA THR A 239 -1.38 -15.26 -6.74
C THR A 239 -1.10 -15.39 -8.23
N ALA A 240 0.15 -15.35 -8.67
CA ALA A 240 0.49 -15.52 -10.08
C ALA A 240 0.10 -16.92 -10.61
N LYS A 241 0.36 -17.96 -9.81
CA LYS A 241 -0.07 -19.33 -10.13
C LYS A 241 -1.60 -19.45 -10.20
N ASP A 242 -2.31 -18.86 -9.25
CA ASP A 242 -3.77 -18.86 -9.21
C ASP A 242 -4.38 -18.20 -10.45
N MET A 243 -3.85 -17.03 -10.87
CA MET A 243 -4.28 -16.37 -12.10
C MET A 243 -4.00 -17.22 -13.35
N GLY A 244 -2.82 -17.86 -13.42
CA GLY A 244 -2.49 -18.78 -14.51
C GLY A 244 -3.45 -19.98 -14.57
N GLN A 245 -3.80 -20.56 -13.42
CA GLN A 245 -4.77 -21.67 -13.35
C GLN A 245 -6.18 -21.22 -13.74
N PHE A 246 -6.58 -20.01 -13.33
CA PHE A 246 -7.87 -19.43 -13.68
C PHE A 246 -8.04 -19.28 -15.20
N LEU A 247 -7.01 -18.82 -15.90
CA LEU A 247 -7.01 -18.66 -17.36
C LEU A 247 -6.99 -19.98 -18.14
N LEU A 248 -6.79 -21.12 -17.47
CA LEU A 248 -6.89 -22.46 -18.07
C LEU A 248 -8.25 -23.12 -17.86
N LYS A 249 -9.15 -22.51 -17.07
CA LYS A 249 -10.49 -23.08 -16.81
C LYS A 249 -11.36 -23.05 -18.07
N ASP A 250 -12.25 -24.02 -18.17
CA ASP A 250 -13.35 -23.99 -19.13
C ASP A 250 -14.33 -22.87 -18.74
N VAL A 251 -14.43 -21.85 -19.59
CA VAL A 251 -15.27 -20.66 -19.39
C VAL A 251 -16.74 -21.02 -19.15
N SER A 252 -17.22 -22.16 -19.69
CA SER A 252 -18.60 -22.61 -19.48
C SER A 252 -18.89 -23.03 -18.04
N THR A 253 -17.85 -23.33 -17.25
CA THR A 253 -17.94 -23.74 -15.84
C THR A 253 -17.90 -22.56 -14.86
N LEU A 254 -17.59 -21.36 -15.36
CA LEU A 254 -17.45 -20.15 -14.55
C LEU A 254 -18.80 -19.52 -14.22
N SER A 255 -18.90 -18.88 -13.06
CA SER A 255 -20.03 -17.98 -12.76
C SER A 255 -20.03 -16.75 -13.67
N GLU A 256 -21.12 -15.99 -13.72
CA GLU A 256 -21.17 -14.77 -14.56
C GLU A 256 -20.13 -13.71 -14.14
N ASP A 257 -19.91 -13.53 -12.83
CA ASP A 257 -18.87 -12.63 -12.32
C ASP A 257 -17.45 -13.12 -12.70
N GLU A 258 -17.21 -14.44 -12.59
CA GLU A 258 -15.94 -15.02 -13.02
C GLU A 258 -15.74 -14.91 -14.53
N LYS A 259 -16.78 -15.07 -15.36
CA LYS A 259 -16.68 -14.88 -16.83
C LYS A 259 -16.26 -13.45 -17.16
N LYS A 260 -16.78 -12.45 -16.43
CA LYS A 260 -16.36 -11.06 -16.59
C LYS A 260 -14.87 -10.90 -16.27
N CYS A 261 -14.43 -11.38 -15.10
CA CYS A 261 -13.02 -11.34 -14.70
C CYS A 261 -12.12 -12.06 -15.71
N TYR A 262 -12.54 -13.25 -16.15
CA TYR A 262 -11.83 -14.04 -17.15
C TYR A 262 -11.67 -13.26 -18.45
N GLY A 263 -12.74 -12.63 -18.96
CA GLY A 263 -12.70 -11.86 -20.20
C GLY A 263 -11.66 -10.74 -20.18
N ILE A 264 -11.55 -10.00 -19.08
CA ILE A 264 -10.54 -8.95 -18.93
C ILE A 264 -9.13 -9.53 -18.85
N LEU A 265 -8.92 -10.50 -17.96
CA LEU A 265 -7.61 -11.09 -17.70
C LEU A 265 -7.07 -11.87 -18.91
N SER A 266 -7.92 -12.61 -19.63
CA SER A 266 -7.54 -13.39 -20.82
C SER A 266 -7.17 -12.50 -21.99
N ASN A 267 -7.84 -11.34 -22.12
CA ASN A 267 -7.58 -10.38 -23.20
C ASN A 267 -6.35 -9.50 -22.92
N LYS A 268 -5.93 -9.38 -21.65
CA LYS A 268 -4.83 -8.52 -21.20
C LYS A 268 -3.70 -9.30 -20.52
N GLN A 269 -3.37 -10.51 -21.02
CA GLN A 269 -2.38 -11.41 -20.40
C GLN A 269 -1.00 -10.78 -20.22
N ASP A 270 -0.51 -9.98 -21.18
CA ASP A 270 0.79 -9.31 -21.06
C ASP A 270 0.78 -8.29 -19.92
N ALA A 271 -0.31 -7.51 -19.79
CA ALA A 271 -0.46 -6.53 -18.71
C ALA A 271 -0.63 -7.22 -17.35
N LEU A 272 -1.37 -8.33 -17.29
CA LEU A 272 -1.49 -9.17 -16.11
C LEU A 272 -0.12 -9.71 -15.68
N SER A 273 0.64 -10.30 -16.60
CA SER A 273 1.97 -10.82 -16.31
C SER A 273 2.92 -9.73 -15.84
N ALA A 274 2.87 -8.55 -16.45
CA ALA A 274 3.68 -7.41 -16.05
C ALA A 274 3.32 -6.92 -14.64
N LEU A 275 2.03 -6.79 -14.32
CA LEU A 275 1.59 -6.38 -12.99
C LEU A 275 2.06 -7.38 -11.91
N LEU A 276 1.83 -8.67 -12.12
CA LEU A 276 2.21 -9.72 -11.16
C LEU A 276 3.73 -9.78 -10.95
N SER A 277 4.52 -9.65 -12.02
CA SER A 277 5.98 -9.59 -11.91
C SER A 277 6.43 -8.36 -11.12
N ASN A 278 5.85 -7.19 -11.41
CA ASN A 278 6.21 -5.94 -10.74
C ASN A 278 5.90 -5.99 -9.24
N LEU A 279 4.74 -6.56 -8.85
CA LEU A 279 4.38 -6.73 -7.43
C LEU A 279 5.39 -7.65 -6.71
N LEU A 280 5.75 -8.78 -7.33
CA LEU A 280 6.73 -9.71 -6.76
C LEU A 280 8.13 -9.10 -6.68
N ASP A 281 8.57 -8.37 -7.70
CA ASP A 281 9.88 -7.71 -7.72
C ASP A 281 9.94 -6.58 -6.69
N PHE A 282 8.82 -5.89 -6.45
CA PHE A 282 8.70 -4.89 -5.40
C PHE A 282 8.91 -5.51 -4.01
N GLU A 283 8.21 -6.60 -3.70
CA GLU A 283 8.37 -7.35 -2.45
C GLU A 283 9.82 -7.86 -2.27
N LYS A 284 10.44 -8.42 -3.31
CA LYS A 284 11.83 -8.89 -3.23
C LYS A 284 12.82 -7.79 -2.85
N ARG A 285 12.59 -6.55 -3.30
CA ARG A 285 13.44 -5.41 -2.89
C ARG A 285 13.25 -5.06 -1.42
N HIS A 286 12.04 -5.16 -0.89
CA HIS A 286 11.79 -4.98 0.55
C HIS A 286 12.52 -6.04 1.36
N LYS A 287 12.34 -7.31 0.96
CA LYS A 287 12.99 -8.47 1.59
C LYS A 287 14.50 -8.31 1.68
N VAL A 288 15.17 -7.83 0.62
CA VAL A 288 16.62 -7.62 0.61
C VAL A 288 17.07 -6.63 1.70
N ILE A 289 16.29 -5.58 1.98
CA ILE A 289 16.60 -4.62 3.06
C ILE A 289 16.54 -5.33 4.41
N ILE A 290 15.49 -6.10 4.65
CA ILE A 290 15.31 -6.83 5.91
C ILE A 290 16.34 -7.95 6.07
N GLU A 291 16.71 -8.65 4.99
CA GLU A 291 17.82 -9.62 5.01
C GLU A 291 19.16 -8.98 5.39
N GLN A 292 19.40 -7.76 4.90
CA GLN A 292 20.66 -7.06 5.14
C GLN A 292 20.75 -6.42 6.52
N PHE A 293 19.68 -5.75 6.97
CA PHE A 293 19.72 -4.91 8.18
C PHE A 293 18.86 -5.44 9.33
N GLY A 294 17.98 -6.41 9.07
CA GLY A 294 16.99 -6.91 10.03
C GLY A 294 15.88 -5.91 10.38
N ARG A 295 15.83 -4.76 9.67
CA ARG A 295 14.90 -3.64 9.89
C ARG A 295 14.98 -2.66 8.71
N TYR A 296 14.08 -1.68 8.66
CA TYR A 296 14.10 -0.59 7.69
C TYR A 296 14.94 0.60 8.17
N PRO A 297 16.11 0.89 7.55
CA PRO A 297 16.98 1.97 8.03
C PRO A 297 16.32 3.36 8.02
N HIS A 298 15.42 3.62 7.07
CA HIS A 298 14.73 4.90 6.95
C HIS A 298 13.77 5.17 8.13
N ARG A 299 13.34 4.15 8.88
CA ARG A 299 12.49 4.32 10.07
C ARG A 299 13.28 4.70 11.33
N ASN A 300 14.61 4.71 11.27
CA ASN A 300 15.46 4.92 12.44
C ASN A 300 15.18 6.25 13.16
N GLU A 301 15.00 7.34 12.42
CA GLU A 301 14.73 8.66 13.00
C GLU A 301 13.38 8.68 13.74
N ALA A 302 12.30 8.29 13.06
CA ALA A 302 10.96 8.24 13.65
C ALA A 302 10.91 7.31 14.89
N LEU A 303 11.62 6.18 14.85
CA LEU A 303 11.66 5.22 15.97
C LEU A 303 12.70 5.59 17.06
N GLY A 304 13.48 6.66 16.89
CA GLY A 304 14.54 7.05 17.83
C GLY A 304 15.70 6.05 17.93
N ARG A 305 15.95 5.28 16.85
CA ARG A 305 17.02 4.27 16.78
C ARG A 305 18.33 4.92 16.35
N VAL A 306 19.43 4.49 16.97
CA VAL A 306 20.77 4.86 16.50
C VAL A 306 21.08 4.06 15.23
N PRO A 307 21.37 4.72 14.09
CA PRO A 307 21.71 4.01 12.85
C PRO A 307 23.14 3.47 12.90
N THR A 308 23.38 2.34 12.25
CA THR A 308 24.73 1.79 12.04
C THR A 308 25.46 2.55 10.92
N ALA A 309 26.78 2.37 10.80
CA ALA A 309 27.55 2.97 9.71
C ALA A 309 27.07 2.47 8.33
N GLU A 310 26.72 1.19 8.22
CA GLU A 310 26.22 0.56 6.99
C GLU A 310 24.84 1.11 6.60
N GLU A 311 23.95 1.33 7.58
CA GLU A 311 22.64 1.94 7.37
C GLU A 311 22.76 3.40 6.89
N ILE A 312 23.69 4.17 7.49
CA ILE A 312 23.97 5.55 7.05
C ILE A 312 24.49 5.57 5.62
N GLU A 313 25.43 4.68 5.29
CA GLU A 313 25.99 4.59 3.94
C GLU A 313 24.94 4.18 2.91
N TYR A 314 24.11 3.18 3.23
CA TYR A 314 22.98 2.74 2.41
C TYR A 314 22.04 3.89 2.06
N LEU A 315 21.57 4.64 3.06
CA LEU A 315 20.67 5.77 2.84
C LEU A 315 21.34 6.92 2.07
N LYS A 316 22.61 7.25 2.37
CA LYS A 316 23.37 8.28 1.64
C LYS A 316 23.56 7.97 0.16
N ASN A 317 23.61 6.68 -0.19
CA ASN A 317 23.79 6.23 -1.57
C ASN A 317 22.45 6.06 -2.32
N GLY A 318 21.34 6.57 -1.77
CA GLY A 318 20.03 6.47 -2.39
C GLY A 318 19.39 5.09 -2.25
N GLY A 319 19.68 4.40 -1.15
CA GLY A 319 19.01 3.15 -0.81
C GLY A 319 17.49 3.31 -0.81
N ASP A 320 16.80 2.25 -1.24
CA ASP A 320 15.34 2.21 -1.30
C ASP A 320 14.72 2.53 0.06
N THR A 321 13.74 3.43 0.05
CA THR A 321 12.88 3.80 1.18
C THR A 321 11.44 3.47 0.80
N PHE A 322 10.74 2.75 1.66
CA PHE A 322 9.40 2.25 1.41
C PHE A 322 8.49 2.62 2.58
N GLY A 323 7.31 3.16 2.30
CA GLY A 323 6.40 3.72 3.31
C GLY A 323 6.10 5.18 3.05
#